data_AF-A0A090ZT13-F1
#
_entry.id   AF-A0A090ZT13-F1
#
_cell.length_a   1.000
_cell.length_b   1.000
_cell.length_c   1.000
_cell.angle_alpha   90.00
_cell.angle_beta   90.00
_cell.angle_gamma   90.00
#
_symmetry.space_group_name_H-M   'P 1'
#
loop_
_entity.id
_entity.type
_entity.pdbx_description
1 polymer ?
#
loop_
_entity_poly.entity_id
_entity_poly.type
_entity_poly.pdbx_seq_one_letter_code
_entity_poly.pdbx_strand_id
1 'polypeptide(L)' 'MDKLVYEAFRKLQKKEHLLRVARDRMATGRITREMFRKEEAAIIEAFKLTTEEQRAYESYSKMQRKKS' A
#
# COMPACT_ATOMS: atom_id res chain seq x y z
N MET A 1 9.89 10.70 13.40
CA MET A 1 8.69 9.98 12.91
C MET A 1 8.62 8.71 13.73
N ASP A 2 7.46 8.39 14.30
CA ASP A 2 7.30 7.18 15.13
C ASP A 2 7.58 5.91 14.31
N LYS A 3 8.12 4.87 14.97
CA LYS A 3 8.55 3.63 14.28
C LYS A 3 7.37 2.94 13.58
N LEU A 4 6.19 2.90 14.21
CA LEU A 4 5.00 2.28 13.61
C LEU A 4 4.50 3.10 12.42
N VAL A 5 4.59 4.43 12.50
CA VAL A 5 4.25 5.32 11.37
C VAL A 5 5.19 5.08 10.19
N TYR A 6 6.49 4.92 10.45
CA TYR A 6 7.47 4.64 9.41
C TYR A 6 7.26 3.28 8.75
N GLU A 7 7.00 2.23 9.54
CA GLU A 7 6.68 0.89 9.03
C GLU A 7 5.40 0.90 8.19
N ALA A 8 4.34 1.55 8.68
CA ALA A 8 3.09 1.72 7.96
C ALA A 8 3.31 2.43 6.61
N PHE A 9 4.07 3.53 6.62
CA PHE A 9 4.38 4.28 5.40
C PHE A 9 5.16 3.43 4.39
N ARG A 10 6.18 2.69 4.85
CA ARG A 10 6.98 1.80 4.00
C ARG A 10 6.13 0.71 3.37
N LYS A 11 5.22 0.08 4.13
CA LYS A 11 4.28 -0.92 3.62
C LYS A 11 3.35 -0.33 2.56
N LEU A 12 2.79 0.84 2.82
CA LEU A 12 1.90 1.53 1.87
C LEU A 12 2.62 1.90 0.57
N GLN A 13 3.83 2.46 0.64
CA GLN A 13 4.63 2.77 -0.54
C GLN A 13 4.98 1.53 -1.36
N LYS A 14 5.38 0.44 -0.69
CA LYS A 14 5.69 -0.83 -1.37
C LYS A 14 4.45 -1.42 -2.04
N LYS A 15 3.31 -1.40 -1.35
CA LYS A 15 2.01 -1.84 -1.88
C LYS A 15 1.63 -1.07 -3.14
N GLU A 16 1.67 0.26 -3.09
CA GLU A 16 1.35 1.12 -4.24
C GLU A 16 2.28 0.85 -5.42
N HIS A 17 3.58 0.73 -5.17
CA HIS A 17 4.56 0.42 -6.21
C HIS A 17 4.25 -0.90 -6.91
N LEU A 18 3.97 -1.97 -6.15
CA LEU A 18 3.68 -3.28 -6.70
C LEU A 18 2.37 -3.31 -7.49
N LEU A 19 1.31 -2.66 -6.98
CA LEU A 19 0.04 -2.53 -7.69
C LEU A 19 0.21 -1.78 -9.02
N ARG A 20 1.01 -0.71 -9.04
CA ARG A 20 1.32 0.03 -10.25
C ARG A 20 2.06 -0.85 -11.27
N VAL A 21 3.05 -1.64 -10.83
CA VAL A 21 3.78 -2.57 -11.70
C VAL A 21 2.84 -3.66 -12.25
N ALA A 22 1.97 -4.24 -11.42
CA ALA A 22 1.00 -5.24 -11.86
C ALA A 22 0.02 -4.64 -12.89
N ARG A 23 -0.45 -3.40 -12.67
CA ARG A 23 -1.32 -2.69 -13.61
C ARG A 23 -0.62 -2.41 -14.95
N ASP A 24 0.66 -2.01 -14.91
CA ASP A 24 1.46 -1.80 -16.12
C ASP A 24 1.66 -3.11 -16.92
N ARG A 25 1.96 -4.22 -16.22
CA ARG A 25 2.04 -5.55 -16.85
C ARG A 25 0.73 -5.96 -17.50
N MET A 26 -0.41 -5.66 -16.88
CA MET A 26 -1.71 -5.92 -17.47
C MET A 26 -1.96 -5.02 -18.69
N ALA A 27 -1.67 -3.72 -18.59
CA ALA A 27 -1.86 -2.76 -19.68
C ALA A 27 -1.00 -3.07 -20.91
N THR A 28 0.21 -3.62 -20.69
CA THR A 28 1.12 -4.07 -21.75
C THR A 28 0.81 -5.48 -22.26
N GLY A 29 -0.23 -6.15 -21.76
CA GLY A 29 -0.63 -7.49 -22.17
C GLY A 29 0.29 -8.62 -21.69
N ARG A 30 1.23 -8.33 -20.77
CA ARG A 30 2.14 -9.34 -20.20
C ARG A 30 1.44 -10.29 -19.22
N ILE A 31 0.35 -9.86 -18.62
CA ILE A 31 -0.51 -10.68 -17.77
C ILE A 31 -1.98 -10.46 -18.15
N THR A 32 -2.81 -11.47 -17.90
CA THR A 32 -4.26 -11.38 -18.11
C THR A 32 -4.93 -10.60 -16.97
N ARG A 33 -6.16 -10.15 -17.20
CA ARG A 33 -6.97 -9.50 -16.15
C ARG A 33 -7.22 -10.40 -14.95
N GLU A 34 -7.35 -11.71 -15.16
CA GLU A 34 -7.54 -12.66 -14.06
C GLU A 34 -6.27 -12.81 -13.22
N MET A 35 -5.10 -12.88 -13.87
CA MET A 35 -3.81 -12.89 -13.17
C MET A 35 -3.60 -11.59 -12.39
N PHE A 36 -3.93 -10.44 -12.99
CA PHE A 36 -3.88 -9.16 -12.29
C PHE A 36 -4.73 -9.17 -11.01
N ARG A 37 -5.96 -9.71 -11.05
CA ARG A 37 -6.82 -9.81 -9.86
C ARG A 37 -6.21 -10.70 -8.77
N LYS A 38 -5.58 -11.82 -9.16
CA LYS A 38 -4.90 -12.72 -8.21
C LYS A 38 -3.68 -12.04 -7.58
N GLU A 39 -2.87 -11.35 -8.39
CA GLU A 39 -1.71 -10.58 -7.90
C GLU A 39 -2.14 -9.41 -7.01
N GLU A 40 -3.18 -8.67 -7.40
CA GLU A 40 -3.74 -7.56 -6.62
C GLU A 40 -4.19 -8.01 -5.23
N ALA A 41 -4.94 -9.12 -5.15
CA ALA A 41 -5.37 -9.68 -3.87
C ALA A 41 -4.19 -10.08 -2.98
N ALA A 42 -3.18 -10.77 -3.56
CA ALA A 42 -1.99 -11.18 -2.84
C ALA A 42 -1.17 -9.98 -2.33
N ILE A 43 -1.03 -8.92 -3.13
CA ILE A 43 -0.33 -7.69 -2.74
C ILE A 43 -1.10 -6.98 -1.62
N ILE A 44 -2.42 -6.87 -1.71
CA ILE A 44 -3.24 -6.23 -0.67
C ILE A 44 -3.12 -6.98 0.65
N GLU A 45 -3.15 -8.31 0.62
CA GLU A 45 -3.05 -9.15 1.81
C GLU A 45 -1.65 -9.07 2.44
N ALA A 46 -0.59 -9.23 1.64
CA ALA A 46 0.80 -9.20 2.11
C ALA A 46 1.22 -7.85 2.72
N PHE A 47 0.63 -6.74 2.26
CA PHE A 47 0.95 -5.39 2.72
C PHE A 47 -0.19 -4.74 3.52
N LYS A 48 -1.08 -5.55 4.10
CA LYS A 48 -2.09 -5.06 5.03
C LYS A 48 -1.40 -4.50 6.28
N LEU A 49 -1.87 -3.34 6.72
CA LEU A 49 -1.41 -2.75 7.98
C LEU A 49 -2.04 -3.48 9.15
N THR A 50 -1.29 -3.62 10.25
CA THR A 50 -1.90 -4.01 11.53
C THR A 50 -2.76 -2.87 12.07
N THR A 51 -3.63 -3.20 13.02
CA THR A 51 -4.47 -2.20 13.70
C THR A 51 -3.64 -1.08 14.34
N GLU A 52 -2.47 -1.41 14.88
CA GLU A 52 -1.57 -0.45 15.51
C GLU A 52 -0.89 0.46 14.49
N GLU A 53 -0.37 -0.12 13.41
CA GLU A 53 0.23 0.63 12.29
C GLU A 53 -0.79 1.59 11.65
N GLN A 54 -2.03 1.11 11.46
CA GLN A 54 -3.12 1.90 10.91
C GLN A 54 -3.45 3.09 11.82
N ARG A 55 -3.65 2.87 13.12
CA ARG A 55 -3.92 3.95 14.09
C ARG A 55 -2.78 4.96 14.17
N ALA A 56 -1.54 4.50 14.16
CA ALA A 56 -0.37 5.36 14.18
C ALA A 56 -0.32 6.24 12.92
N TYR A 57 -0.51 5.63 11.74
CA TYR A 57 -0.52 6.34 10.46
C TYR A 57 -1.66 7.34 10.33
N GLU A 58 -2.86 7.00 10.78
CA GLU A 58 -4.02 7.90 10.81
C GLU A 58 -3.79 9.09 11.73
N SER A 59 -3.23 8.85 12.93
CA SER A 59 -2.91 9.91 13.89
C SER A 59 -1.87 10.88 13.31
N TYR A 60 -0.81 10.35 12.71
CA TYR A 60 0.20 11.15 12.01
C TYR A 60 -0.42 11.97 10.86
N SER A 61 -1.26 11.35 10.03
CA SER A 61 -1.91 12.04 8.90
C SER A 61 -2.83 13.18 9.37
N LYS A 62 -3.57 12.98 10.46
CA LYS A 62 -4.40 14.04 11.07
C LYS A 62 -3.54 15.20 11.59
N MET A 63 -2.38 14.91 12.19
CA MET A 63 -1.46 15.94 12.65
C MET A 63 -0.86 16.74 11.48
N GLN A 64 -0.46 16.07 10.40
CA GLN A 64 0.07 16.74 9.20
C GLN A 64 -0.96 17.66 8.56
N ARG A 65 -2.22 17.22 8.42
CA ARG A 65 -3.31 18.04 7.86
C ARG A 65 -3.63 19.30 8.69
N LYS A 66 -3.37 19.30 10.00
CA LYS A 66 -3.57 20.48 10.86
C LYS A 66 -2.41 21.49 10.78
N LYS A 67 -1.28 21.11 10.20
CA LYS A 67 -0.09 21.97 10.04
C LYS A 67 0.01 22.59 8.64
N SER A 68 -0.85 22.19 7.70
CA SER A 68 -0.99 22.79 6.36
C SER A 68 -2.06 23.86 6.35
#